data_AF-A0A2V5MLY1-F1
#
_entry.id   AF-A0A2V5MLY1-F1
#
_cell.length_a   1.000
_cell.length_b   1.000
_cell.length_c   1.000
_cell.angle_alpha   90.00
_cell.angle_beta   90.00
_cell.angle_gamma   90.00
#
_symmetry.space_group_name_H-M   'P 1'
#
loop_
_entity.id
_entity.type
_entity.pdbx_description
1 polymer ?
#
loop_
_entity_poly.entity_id
_entity_poly.type
_entity_poly.pdbx_seq_one_letter_code
_entity_poly.pdbx_strand_id
1 'polypeptide(L)'
;MQSIDRDRCAGELVRYNNLANSGILNENAEVTRQQVESAVASGKPFTLRMADDKEYPVPHRDYISLPPKASYVIVYDDQGHFTVLPLLTMTGLESKVVGDKKG
;
A
#
# COMPACT_ATOMS: atom_id res chain seq x y z
N MET A 1 -25.19 30.32 -18.04
CA MET A 1 -25.34 29.66 -16.73
C MET A 1 -24.85 28.23 -16.92
N GLN A 2 -23.61 27.95 -16.50
CA GLN A 2 -22.86 26.74 -16.85
C GLN A 2 -23.32 25.55 -15.98
N SER A 3 -23.73 24.47 -16.62
CA SER A 3 -23.92 23.16 -16.00
C SER A 3 -22.59 22.43 -16.10
N ILE A 4 -21.89 22.24 -14.98
CA ILE A 4 -20.66 21.46 -14.94
C ILE A 4 -20.99 19.99 -14.68
N ASP A 5 -20.71 19.17 -15.68
CA ASP A 5 -20.83 17.71 -15.70
C ASP A 5 -20.14 17.04 -14.51
N ARG A 6 -20.87 16.15 -13.82
CA ARG A 6 -20.41 15.38 -12.66
C ARG A 6 -19.68 14.07 -13.00
N ASP A 7 -19.22 13.90 -14.24
CA ASP A 7 -18.59 12.64 -14.68
C ASP A 7 -17.06 12.70 -14.77
N ARG A 8 -16.44 13.72 -14.17
CA ARG A 8 -14.98 13.94 -14.23
C ARG A 8 -14.24 13.67 -12.92
N CYS A 9 -14.55 12.58 -12.22
CA CYS A 9 -13.77 12.19 -11.02
C CYS A 9 -13.23 10.75 -11.02
N ALA A 10 -13.71 9.86 -11.90
CA ALA A 10 -13.24 8.48 -11.90
C ALA A 10 -11.96 8.25 -12.75
N GLY A 11 -11.72 9.07 -13.77
CA GLY A 11 -10.61 8.85 -14.71
C GLY A 11 -9.22 9.31 -14.22
N GLU A 12 -9.16 10.19 -13.22
CA GLU A 12 -7.91 10.81 -12.76
C GLU A 12 -7.21 9.98 -11.68
N LEU A 13 -7.97 9.30 -10.82
CA LEU A 13 -7.44 8.35 -9.83
C LEU A 13 -6.83 7.09 -10.48
N VAL A 14 -7.35 6.67 -11.64
CA VAL A 14 -6.78 5.54 -12.39
C VAL A 14 -5.42 5.90 -13.01
N ARG A 15 -5.20 7.16 -13.38
CA ARG A 15 -3.90 7.62 -13.91
C ARG A 15 -2.82 7.63 -12.84
N TYR A 16 -3.15 8.04 -11.61
CA TYR A 16 -2.21 7.99 -10.49
C TYR A 16 -1.81 6.55 -10.10
N ASN A 17 -2.77 5.60 -10.12
CA ASN A 17 -2.48 4.20 -9.83
C ASN A 17 -1.66 3.49 -10.92
N ASN A 18 -1.73 3.93 -12.19
CA ASN A 18 -0.94 3.35 -13.28
C ASN A 18 0.49 3.90 -13.35
N LEU A 19 0.75 5.12 -12.85
CA LEU A 19 2.11 5.66 -12.76
C LEU A 19 2.92 5.03 -11.61
N ALA A 20 2.25 4.56 -10.55
CA ALA A 20 2.89 3.77 -9.50
C ALA A 20 3.37 2.38 -9.97
N ASN A 21 2.87 1.88 -11.11
CA ASN A 21 3.29 0.62 -11.74
C ASN A 21 4.38 0.81 -12.81
N SER A 22 4.80 2.04 -13.14
CA SER A 22 5.71 2.30 -14.28
C SER A 22 7.20 2.41 -13.90
N GLY A 23 7.62 1.93 -12.73
CA GLY A 23 9.05 1.80 -12.42
C GLY A 23 9.84 3.11 -12.33
N ILE A 24 9.18 4.26 -12.15
CA ILE A 24 9.83 5.51 -11.76
C ILE A 24 9.57 5.69 -10.27
N LEU A 25 10.39 5.04 -9.44
CA LEU A 25 10.37 5.28 -8.00
C LEU A 25 10.94 6.68 -7.78
N ASN A 26 10.07 7.62 -7.39
CA ASN A 26 10.47 8.89 -6.80
C ASN A 26 11.46 8.58 -5.67
N GLU A 27 12.71 8.99 -5.86
CA GLU A 27 13.87 8.71 -5.02
C GLU A 27 13.79 9.29 -3.59
N ASN A 28 12.64 9.84 -3.17
CA ASN A 28 12.34 10.31 -1.81
C ASN A 28 10.84 10.17 -1.43
N ALA A 29 10.10 9.23 -2.02
CA ALA A 29 8.68 9.08 -1.70
C ALA A 29 8.47 8.32 -0.38
N GLU A 30 8.24 9.06 0.70
CA GLU A 30 7.69 8.52 1.94
C GLU A 30 6.48 7.62 1.63
N VAL A 31 6.40 6.43 2.24
CA VAL A 31 5.23 5.58 2.08
C VAL A 31 4.06 6.23 2.80
N THR A 32 3.05 6.60 2.03
CA THR A 32 1.84 7.27 2.53
C THR A 32 0.83 6.25 3.05
N ARG A 33 -0.01 6.69 3.99
CA ARG A 33 -1.14 5.90 4.50
C ARG A 33 -2.04 5.37 3.38
N GLN A 34 -2.34 6.22 2.40
CA GLN A 34 -3.21 5.86 1.29
C GLN A 34 -2.63 4.74 0.42
N GLN A 35 -1.30 4.68 0.26
CA GLN A 35 -0.65 3.57 -0.46
C GLN A 35 -0.81 2.25 0.30
N VAL A 36 -0.67 2.25 1.63
CA VAL A 36 -0.90 1.06 2.44
C VAL A 36 -2.38 0.63 2.38
N GLU A 37 -3.31 1.57 2.53
CA GLU A 37 -4.75 1.30 2.40
C GLU A 37 -5.10 0.70 1.02
N SER A 38 -4.50 1.23 -0.04
CA SER A 38 -4.69 0.72 -1.40
C SER A 38 -4.12 -0.69 -1.57
N ALA A 39 -2.95 -0.97 -0.99
CA ALA A 39 -2.35 -2.31 -1.02
C ALA A 39 -3.23 -3.33 -0.28
N VAL A 40 -3.75 -2.97 0.90
CA VAL A 40 -4.68 -3.81 1.65
C VAL A 40 -5.98 -4.05 0.88
N ALA A 41 -6.55 -2.99 0.29
CA ALA A 41 -7.76 -3.09 -0.51
C ALA A 41 -7.58 -3.92 -1.78
N SER A 42 -6.35 -3.99 -2.32
CA SER A 42 -6.04 -4.83 -3.49
C SER A 42 -6.17 -6.33 -3.23
N GLY A 43 -6.07 -6.75 -1.96
CA GLY A 43 -6.09 -8.15 -1.55
C GLY A 43 -4.87 -8.97 -2.00
N LYS A 44 -3.88 -8.35 -2.64
CA LYS A 44 -2.65 -9.02 -3.09
C LYS A 44 -1.62 -9.07 -1.95
N PRO A 45 -0.80 -10.13 -1.85
CA PRO A 45 0.31 -10.16 -0.91
C PRO A 45 1.32 -9.03 -1.16
N PHE A 46 1.79 -8.40 -0.09
CA PHE A 46 2.84 -7.38 -0.14
C PHE A 46 3.74 -7.44 1.09
N THR A 47 4.85 -6.72 1.06
CA THR A 47 5.80 -6.58 2.16
C THR A 47 5.98 -5.10 2.49
N LEU A 48 5.96 -4.77 3.79
CA LEU A 48 6.33 -3.46 4.30
C LEU A 48 7.83 -3.44 4.64
N ARG A 49 8.54 -2.43 4.15
CA ARG A 49 9.95 -2.17 4.50
C ARG A 49 10.06 -0.99 5.43
N MET A 50 10.90 -1.14 6.44
CA MET A 50 11.16 -0.13 7.46
C MET A 50 12.57 0.44 7.32
N ALA A 51 12.81 1.62 7.91
CA ALA A 51 14.12 2.27 7.93
C ALA A 51 15.18 1.54 8.77
N ASP A 52 14.77 0.56 9.58
CA ASP A 52 15.66 -0.34 10.32
C ASP A 52 15.99 -1.63 9.55
N ASP A 53 15.79 -1.62 8.23
CA ASP A 53 15.97 -2.74 7.30
C ASP A 53 15.09 -3.97 7.60
N LYS A 54 14.10 -3.86 8.49
CA LYS A 54 13.15 -4.95 8.73
C LYS A 54 12.05 -4.99 7.68
N GLU A 55 11.66 -6.23 7.36
CA GLU A 55 10.58 -6.53 6.44
C GLU A 55 9.43 -7.22 7.17
N TYR A 56 8.20 -6.78 6.87
CA TYR A 56 6.98 -7.34 7.45
C TYR A 56 6.06 -7.82 6.33
N PRO A 57 5.98 -9.15 6.09
CA PRO A 57 5.10 -9.70 5.08
C PRO A 57 3.64 -9.57 5.51
N VAL A 58 2.79 -9.21 4.55
CA VAL A 58 1.33 -9.16 4.68
C VAL A 58 0.74 -10.08 3.60
N PRO A 59 0.58 -11.39 3.90
CA PRO A 59 0.05 -12.36 2.93
C PRO A 59 -1.40 -12.07 2.53
N HIS A 60 -2.21 -11.56 3.46
CA HIS A 60 -3.59 -11.13 3.22
C HIS A 60 -4.01 -10.07 4.24
N ARG A 61 -5.18 -9.46 4.03
CA ARG A 61 -5.68 -8.32 4.83
C ARG A 61 -5.76 -8.58 6.34
N ASP A 62 -5.94 -9.83 6.78
CA ASP A 62 -6.11 -10.14 8.20
C ASP A 62 -4.78 -10.05 8.97
N TYR A 63 -3.65 -9.99 8.27
CA TYR A 63 -2.33 -9.77 8.84
C TYR A 63 -2.07 -8.31 9.16
N ILE A 64 -3.00 -7.39 8.85
CA ILE A 64 -2.77 -5.97 9.08
C ILE A 64 -4.04 -5.27 9.56
N SER A 65 -3.87 -4.38 10.53
CA SER A 65 -4.91 -3.46 10.99
C SER A 65 -4.47 -2.02 10.81
N LEU A 66 -5.36 -1.19 10.25
CA LEU A 66 -5.14 0.23 10.04
C LEU A 66 -6.15 1.03 10.88
N PRO A 67 -5.78 1.46 12.11
CA PRO A 67 -6.68 2.28 12.91
C PRO A 67 -6.99 3.59 12.17
N PRO A 68 -8.26 4.05 12.10
CA PRO A 68 -8.70 5.11 11.16
C PRO A 68 -7.96 6.46 11.26
N LYS A 69 -7.43 6.81 12.43
CA LYS A 69 -6.79 8.10 12.70
C LYS A 69 -5.35 7.98 13.21
N ALA A 70 -4.74 6.81 13.04
CA ALA A 70 -3.39 6.55 13.53
C ALA A 70 -2.31 6.88 12.48
N SER A 71 -1.12 7.23 12.95
CA SER A 71 0.11 7.33 12.14
C SER A 71 0.92 6.02 12.14
N TYR A 72 0.27 4.90 12.46
CA TYR A 72 0.87 3.58 12.51
C TYR A 72 -0.08 2.52 11.94
N VAL A 73 0.49 1.37 11.61
CA VAL A 73 -0.23 0.13 11.30
C VAL A 73 0.15 -0.95 12.29
N ILE A 74 -0.69 -1.97 12.43
CA ILE A 74 -0.41 -3.13 13.26
C ILE A 74 -0.31 -4.32 12.33
N VAL A 75 0.83 -5.01 12.32
CA VAL A 75 1.04 -6.24 11.53
C VAL A 75 1.07 -7.44 12.47
N TYR A 76 0.40 -8.51 12.08
CA TYR A 76 0.35 -9.78 12.80
C TYR A 76 1.24 -10.83 12.12
N ASP A 77 1.77 -11.76 12.90
CA ASP A 77 2.43 -12.96 12.40
C ASP A 77 1.52 -14.21 12.51
N ASP A 78 2.00 -15.34 12.01
CA ASP A 78 1.29 -16.63 12.06
C ASP A 78 1.07 -17.14 13.49
N GLN A 79 1.82 -16.62 14.47
CA GLN A 79 1.72 -16.98 15.89
C GLN A 79 0.74 -16.06 16.64
N GLY A 80 0.17 -15.05 15.96
CA GLY A 80 -0.71 -14.07 16.56
C GLY A 80 0.03 -12.97 17.34
N HIS A 81 1.35 -12.88 17.24
CA HIS A 81 2.07 -11.71 17.74
C HIS A 81 1.78 -10.51 16.86
N PHE A 82 1.85 -9.31 17.44
CA PHE A 82 1.67 -8.07 16.70
C PHE A 82 2.89 -7.18 16.82
N THR A 83 3.15 -6.41 15.76
CA THR A 83 4.13 -5.33 15.76
C THR A 83 3.46 -4.04 15.30
N VAL A 84 3.68 -2.96 16.06
CA VAL A 84 3.19 -1.62 15.71
C VAL A 84 4.26 -0.92 14.87
N LEU A 85 3.93 -0.61 13.62
CA LEU A 85 4.85 -0.01 12.65
C LEU A 85 4.48 1.45 12.39
N PRO A 86 5.36 2.41 12.69
CA PRO A 86 5.13 3.81 12.36
C PRO A 86 5.17 4.01 10.83
N LEU A 87 4.19 4.72 10.27
CA LEU A 87 4.21 5.08 8.85
C LEU A 87 5.41 5.96 8.51
N LEU A 88 5.83 6.83 9.45
CA LEU A 88 6.97 7.74 9.27
C LEU A 88 8.29 7.01 8.98
N THR A 89 8.45 5.79 9.49
CA THR A 89 9.67 4.98 9.33
C THR A 89 9.53 3.94 8.21
N MET A 90 8.42 3.94 7.48
CA MET A 90 8.16 3.00 6.41
C MET A 90 8.80 3.50 5.13
N THR A 91 9.79 2.77 4.64
CA THR A 91 10.64 3.15 3.50
C THR A 91 10.21 2.48 2.20
N GLY A 92 9.37 1.45 2.27
CA GLY A 92 8.90 0.78 1.06
C GLY A 92 7.65 -0.07 1.24
N LEU A 93 6.99 -0.28 0.11
CA LEU A 93 5.88 -1.21 -0.06
C LEU A 93 6.14 -1.97 -1.35
N GLU A 94 6.26 -3.30 -1.26
CA GLU A 94 6.57 -4.15 -2.41
C GLU A 94 5.50 -5.24 -2.55
N SER A 95 4.84 -5.30 -3.70
CA SER A 95 3.95 -6.42 -4.05
C SER A 95 4.70 -7.46 -4.85
N LYS A 96 4.58 -8.74 -4.49
CA LYS A 96 5.05 -9.82 -5.36
C LYS A 96 4.03 -10.01 -6.49
N VAL A 97 4.36 -9.53 -7.69
CA VAL A 97 3.66 -9.96 -8.90
C VAL A 97 4.10 -11.40 -9.15
N VAL A 98 3.31 -12.38 -8.69
CA VAL A 98 3.44 -13.74 -9.19
C VAL A 98 3.12 -13.66 -10.67
N GLY A 99 4.14 -13.71 -11.51
CA GLY A 99 3.95 -13.77 -12.95
C GLY A 99 3.16 -15.04 -13.24
N ASP A 100 1.90 -14.89 -13.66
CA ASP A 100 1.15 -15.94 -14.32
C ASP A 100 1.95 -16.33 -15.58
N LYS A 101 2.81 -17.35 -15.45
CA LYS A 101 3.30 -18.08 -16.61
C LYS A 101 2.10 -18.84 -17.15
N LYS A 102 1.37 -18.21 -18.08
CA LYS A 102 0.50 -18.95 -18.99
C LYS A 102 1.39 -19.94 -19.75
N GLY A 103 1.13 -21.23 -19.51
CA GLY A 103 1.68 -22.32 -20.31
C GLY A 103 1.12 -22.33 -21.73
#